data_AF-A0A3C0KQ10-F1
#
_entry.id   AF-A0A3C0KQ10-F1
#
_cell.length_a   1.000
_cell.length_b   1.000
_cell.length_c   1.000
_cell.angle_alpha   90.00
_cell.angle_beta   90.00
_cell.angle_gamma   90.00
#
_symmetry.space_group_name_H-M   'P 1'
#
loop_
_entity.id
_entity.type
_entity.pdbx_description
1 polymer ?
#
loop_
_entity_poly.entity_id
_entity_poly.type
_entity_poly.pdbx_seq_one_letter_code
_entity_poly.pdbx_strand_id
1 'polypeptide(L)' 'MPTLDWIGKKAVLNHHREVPFHLLKEVTELSAGEGDSGNLLVEGDNLLALKALLPYYAGQVKCIYIDPPYNT' A
#
# COMPACT_ATOMS: atom_id res chain seq x y z
N MET A 1 4.40 -7.14 -29.26
CA MET A 1 4.64 -6.15 -28.19
C MET A 1 5.95 -6.48 -27.51
N PRO A 2 6.87 -5.53 -27.29
CA PRO A 2 8.08 -5.78 -26.53
C PRO A 2 7.75 -6.16 -25.09
N THR A 3 8.56 -7.03 -24.48
CA THR A 3 8.40 -7.47 -23.08
C THR A 3 9.70 -7.31 -22.31
N LEU A 4 9.62 -6.83 -21.07
CA LEU A 4 10.74 -6.80 -20.12
C LEU A 4 10.72 -8.09 -19.29
N ASP A 5 11.83 -8.83 -19.26
CA ASP A 5 11.98 -10.07 -18.49
C ASP A 5 13.23 -10.01 -17.61
N TRP A 6 13.18 -10.66 -16.44
CA TRP A 6 14.29 -10.69 -15.47
C TRP A 6 14.20 -11.91 -14.54
N ILE A 7 15.32 -12.27 -13.94
CA ILE A 7 15.41 -13.38 -12.97
C ILE A 7 14.51 -13.06 -11.76
N GLY A 8 13.61 -13.98 -11.42
CA GLY A 8 12.68 -13.82 -10.28
C GLY A 8 11.32 -13.21 -10.63
N LYS A 9 11.11 -12.71 -11.86
CA LYS A 9 9.81 -12.13 -12.29
C LYS A 9 8.61 -13.03 -12.01
N LYS A 10 8.74 -14.33 -12.32
CA LYS A 10 7.66 -15.32 -12.14
C LYS A 10 7.29 -15.52 -10.67
N ALA A 11 8.25 -15.37 -9.76
CA ALA A 11 8.01 -15.52 -8.33
C ALA A 11 7.22 -14.33 -7.76
N VAL A 12 7.47 -13.10 -8.24
CA VAL A 12 6.86 -11.89 -7.69
C VAL A 12 5.52 -11.52 -8.33
N LEU A 13 5.25 -11.98 -9.56
CA LEU A 13 4.08 -11.55 -10.35
C LEU A 13 2.74 -11.70 -9.59
N ASN A 14 2.56 -12.81 -8.88
CA ASN A 14 1.34 -13.12 -8.14
C ASN A 14 1.50 -12.98 -6.63
N HIS A 15 2.64 -12.50 -6.14
CA HIS A 15 2.91 -12.43 -4.69
C HIS A 15 1.85 -11.59 -3.94
N HIS A 16 1.35 -10.52 -4.56
CA HIS A 16 0.25 -9.73 -3.99
C HIS A 16 -1.01 -10.56 -3.68
N ARG A 17 -1.23 -11.72 -4.33
CA ARG A 17 -2.38 -12.59 -4.05
C ARG A 17 -2.19 -13.44 -2.80
N GLU A 18 -0.94 -13.65 -2.39
CA GLU A 18 -0.57 -14.43 -1.21
C GLU A 18 -0.65 -13.58 0.06
N VAL A 19 -0.53 -12.25 -0.08
CA VAL A 19 -0.66 -11.31 1.04
C VAL A 19 -2.12 -11.29 1.52
N PRO A 20 -2.38 -11.71 2.77
CA PRO A 20 -3.73 -11.78 3.29
C PRO A 20 -4.31 -10.38 3.46
N PHE A 21 -5.65 -10.33 3.50
CA PHE A 21 -6.33 -9.12 3.92
C PHE A 21 -5.94 -8.77 5.37
N HIS A 22 -5.80 -7.47 5.63
CA HIS A 22 -5.48 -6.95 6.95
C HIS A 22 -6.48 -5.86 7.31
N LEU A 23 -6.91 -5.84 8.58
CA LEU A 23 -7.76 -4.79 9.10
C LEU A 23 -6.90 -3.62 9.55
N LEU A 24 -7.30 -2.40 9.18
CA LEU A 24 -6.78 -1.20 9.81
C LEU A 24 -7.24 -1.18 11.27
N LYS A 25 -6.30 -0.93 12.18
CA LYS A 25 -6.57 -0.73 13.59
C LYS A 25 -6.27 0.72 13.92
N GLU A 26 -7.27 1.42 14.41
CA GLU A 26 -7.09 2.77 14.92
C GLU A 26 -6.26 2.73 16.21
N VAL A 27 -5.33 3.68 16.33
CA VAL A 27 -4.47 3.87 17.49
C VAL A 27 -4.75 5.28 18.00
N THR A 28 -5.81 5.41 18.81
CA THR A 28 -6.36 6.71 19.24
C THR A 28 -5.31 7.55 19.99
N GLU A 29 -4.41 6.91 20.72
CA GLU A 29 -3.34 7.55 21.47
C GLU A 29 -2.28 8.24 20.59
N LEU A 30 -2.15 7.84 19.33
CA LEU A 30 -1.24 8.44 18.34
C LEU A 30 -1.98 9.33 17.33
N SER A 31 -3.30 9.40 17.41
CA SER A 31 -4.11 10.16 16.48
C SER A 31 -4.02 11.66 16.79
N ALA A 32 -3.96 12.49 15.74
CA ALA A 32 -3.82 13.93 15.85
C ALA A 32 -4.63 14.66 14.77
N GLY A 33 -5.08 15.88 15.10
CA GLY A 33 -5.90 16.71 14.21
C GLY A 33 -7.41 16.52 14.40
N GLU A 34 -8.19 17.02 13.45
CA GLU A 34 -9.64 16.88 13.46
C GLU A 34 -10.04 15.47 13.02
N GLY A 35 -10.89 14.80 13.81
CA GLY A 35 -11.29 13.41 13.60
C GLY A 35 -12.03 13.14 12.29
N ASP A 36 -12.55 14.17 11.64
CA ASP A 36 -13.28 14.08 10.35
C ASP A 36 -12.49 14.71 9.19
N SER A 37 -11.18 14.91 9.36
CA SER A 37 -10.34 15.53 8.32
C SER A 37 -10.14 14.66 7.09
N GLY A 38 -10.46 13.37 7.16
CA GLY A 38 -10.25 12.39 6.10
C GLY A 38 -8.78 12.01 5.85
N ASN A 39 -7.84 12.52 6.65
CA ASN A 39 -6.42 12.18 6.55
C ASN A 39 -6.10 10.92 7.37
N LEU A 40 -5.18 10.10 6.85
CA LEU A 40 -4.77 8.85 7.49
C LEU A 40 -3.24 8.71 7.46
N LEU A 41 -2.66 8.37 8.60
CA LEU A 41 -1.29 7.89 8.72
C LEU A 41 -1.33 6.39 9.06
N VAL A 42 -0.72 5.55 8.23
CA VAL A 42 -0.69 4.11 8.41
C VAL A 42 0.74 3.66 8.70
N GLU A 43 0.93 2.94 9.81
CA GLU A 43 2.19 2.28 10.14
C GLU A 43 2.16 0.81 9.69
N GLY A 44 3.19 0.38 8.96
CA GLY A 44 3.35 -1.02 8.56
C GLY A 44 4.13 -1.20 7.27
N ASP A 45 4.31 -2.46 6.87
CA ASP A 45 4.79 -2.80 5.53
C ASP A 45 3.84 -2.25 4.47
N ASN A 46 4.39 -1.64 3.42
CA ASN A 46 3.60 -0.90 2.43
C ASN A 46 2.65 -1.82 1.62
N LEU A 47 3.04 -3.06 1.33
CA LEU A 47 2.19 -3.98 0.59
C LEU A 47 0.99 -4.41 1.44
N LEU A 48 1.21 -4.65 2.74
CA LEU A 48 0.14 -4.95 3.69
C LEU A 48 -0.79 -3.74 3.91
N ALA A 49 -0.23 -2.54 4.06
CA ALA A 49 -1.01 -1.31 4.23
C ALA A 49 -1.89 -1.03 2.99
N LEU A 50 -1.33 -1.14 1.78
CA LEU A 50 -2.09 -0.98 0.54
C LEU A 50 -3.21 -2.03 0.42
N LYS A 51 -2.97 -3.27 0.86
CA LYS A 51 -4.01 -4.32 0.91
C LYS A 51 -5.16 -3.99 1.83
N ALA A 52 -4.88 -3.42 3.01
CA ALA A 52 -5.91 -2.99 3.95
C ALA A 52 -6.75 -1.82 3.41
N LEU A 53 -6.14 -0.93 2.61
CA LEU A 53 -6.79 0.25 2.04
C LEU A 53 -7.66 -0.04 0.81
N LEU A 54 -7.43 -1.16 0.11
CA LEU A 54 -8.13 -1.49 -1.15
C LEU A 54 -9.66 -1.41 -1.07
N PRO A 55 -10.35 -1.98 -0.06
CA PRO A 55 -11.81 -1.93 0.00
C PRO A 55 -12.40 -0.51 0.09
N TYR A 56 -11.61 0.45 0.58
CA TYR A 56 -12.06 1.80 0.88
C TYR A 56 -11.67 2.81 -0.20
N TYR A 57 -10.50 2.64 -0.83
CA TYR A 57 -9.88 3.66 -1.70
C TYR A 57 -9.60 3.20 -3.13
N ALA A 58 -9.94 1.95 -3.51
CA ALA A 58 -9.74 1.48 -4.88
C ALA A 58 -10.43 2.40 -5.90
N GLY A 59 -9.69 2.82 -6.92
CA GLY A 59 -10.19 3.71 -7.98
C GLY A 59 -10.41 5.18 -7.57
N GLN A 60 -10.09 5.56 -6.32
CA GLN A 60 -10.36 6.91 -5.80
C GLN A 60 -9.10 7.78 -5.67
N VAL A 61 -7.90 7.18 -5.72
CA VAL A 61 -6.64 7.89 -5.55
C VAL A 61 -6.28 8.71 -6.80
N LYS A 62 -6.30 10.04 -6.66
CA LYS A 62 -5.99 10.98 -7.76
C LYS A 62 -4.49 11.05 -8.08
N CYS A 63 -3.63 10.95 -7.08
CA CYS A 63 -2.18 11.09 -7.21
C CYS A 63 -1.48 10.20 -6.19
N ILE A 64 -0.41 9.55 -6.63
CA ILE A 64 0.50 8.77 -5.78
C ILE A 64 1.89 9.37 -5.94
N TYR A 65 2.50 9.75 -4.83
CA TYR A 65 3.90 10.18 -4.76
C TYR A 65 4.67 9.18 -3.91
N ILE A 66 5.78 8.65 -4.43
CA ILE A 66 6.67 7.72 -3.73
C ILE A 66 8.13 8.09 -3.99
N ASP A 67 8.96 7.91 -2.97
CA ASP A 67 10.42 8.00 -3.05
C ASP A 67 11.02 6.63 -2.64
N PRO A 68 10.99 5.62 -3.52
CA PRO A 68 11.49 4.29 -3.21
C PRO A 68 13.03 4.28 -3.14
N PRO A 69 13.66 3.28 -2.51
CA PRO A 69 15.11 3.17 -2.48
C PRO A 69 15.70 3.08 -3.89
N TYR A 70 16.75 3.86 -4.15
CA TYR A 70 17.46 3.82 -5.44
C TYR A 70 18.46 2.66 -5.43
N ASN A 71 18.61 2.01 -6.57
CA ASN A 71 19.58 0.94 -6.76
C ASN A 71 20.89 1.50 -7.35
N THR A 72 21.54 2.41 -6.61
CA THR A 72 22.81 3.05 -6.98
C THR A 72 24.00 2.12 -6.81
#